data_AF-Q18366-F1
#
_entry.id   AF-Q18366-F1
#
_cell.length_a   1.000
_cell.length_b   1.000
_cell.length_c   1.000
_cell.angle_alpha   90.00
_cell.angle_beta   90.00
_cell.angle_gamma   90.00
#
_symmetry.space_group_name_H-M   'P 1'
#
loop_
_entity.id
_entity.type
_entity.pdbx_description
1 polymer ?
#
loop_
_entity_poly.entity_id
_entity_poly.type
_entity_poly.pdbx_seq_one_letter_code
_entity_poly.pdbx_strand_id
1 'polypeptide(L)'
;MSSNATFWPGVHFNQSYIDFQYNWNHFSTYLAIIPWFYMLPSFVIICKILKFYKNSEVASIAMKIDRNVLFVISLSQLICFCLFFFDFLMVRLPATGIISSFCASIAPNHWLKLILFLALYFTYLAMAFPFLVPVVPILIVLFPNTHNSINTKIIHIGVPILFLYPICFTFYFIPALGICRQFTFPFPFGSVYIYHYQSAFGLKNSFFHLYNILFWMTVSIGANVILFCRVVKAKSQLMNKSKTSYRAEFSITITTISMVASYVINGTFLIAYISFSGTNSYISYAEVVRPFGNDIQACVVTWLFYLTHPAFRNSTNSVDTVFSTSSQRRTQRTVS
;
A
#
# COMPACT_ATOMS: atom_id res chain seq x y z
N MET A 1 18.52 -29.78 37.30
CA MET A 1 18.12 -28.35 37.21
C MET A 1 16.89 -28.27 36.35
N SER A 2 15.71 -28.22 36.97
CA SER A 2 14.44 -27.98 36.29
C SER A 2 14.40 -26.51 35.85
N SER A 3 14.82 -26.22 34.63
CA SER A 3 14.51 -24.92 34.03
C SER A 3 13.00 -24.85 33.90
N ASN A 4 12.37 -23.96 34.66
CA ASN A 4 11.02 -23.49 34.41
C ASN A 4 10.97 -23.00 32.96
N ALA A 5 10.66 -23.90 32.03
CA ALA A 5 10.30 -23.52 30.69
C ALA A 5 8.97 -22.81 30.82
N THR A 6 9.02 -21.49 31.03
CA THR A 6 7.90 -20.60 30.78
C THR A 6 7.40 -20.97 29.39
N PHE A 7 6.25 -21.65 29.32
CA PHE A 7 5.66 -22.13 28.07
C PHE A 7 5.16 -20.89 27.31
N TRP A 8 6.06 -20.25 26.56
CA TRP A 8 5.72 -19.09 25.76
C TRP A 8 4.84 -19.55 24.59
N PRO A 9 3.74 -18.84 24.29
CA PRO A 9 2.96 -19.13 23.11
C PRO A 9 3.80 -18.85 21.84
N GLY A 10 3.81 -19.79 20.91
CA GLY A 10 4.54 -19.66 19.63
C GLY A 10 5.63 -20.70 19.45
N VAL A 11 6.71 -20.32 18.76
CA VAL A 11 7.85 -21.20 18.41
C VAL A 11 9.08 -21.00 19.29
N HIS A 12 9.03 -20.05 20.23
CA HIS A 12 10.16 -19.67 21.08
C HIS A 12 10.62 -20.82 21.99
N PHE A 13 11.92 -21.03 22.06
CA PHE A 13 12.60 -22.07 22.84
C PHE A 13 12.17 -23.50 22.52
N ASN A 14 11.53 -23.72 21.37
CA ASN A 14 11.21 -25.05 20.89
C ASN A 14 12.38 -25.60 20.07
N GLN A 15 13.00 -26.66 20.56
CA GLN A 15 14.19 -27.28 19.96
C GLN A 15 13.99 -27.64 18.48
N SER A 16 12.80 -28.12 18.09
CA SER A 16 12.50 -28.46 16.69
C SER A 16 12.57 -27.25 15.74
N TYR A 17 12.32 -26.04 16.25
CA TYR A 17 12.46 -24.81 15.46
C TYR A 17 13.86 -24.23 15.56
N ILE A 18 14.58 -24.40 16.68
CA ILE A 18 15.97 -23.98 16.83
C ILE A 18 16.87 -24.74 15.83
N ASP A 19 16.67 -26.06 15.72
CA ASP A 19 17.42 -26.93 14.81
C ASP A 19 16.92 -26.87 13.37
N PHE A 20 15.89 -26.08 13.08
CA PHE A 20 15.31 -25.97 11.75
C PHE A 20 16.33 -25.40 10.75
N GLN A 21 16.55 -26.13 9.66
CA GLN A 21 17.40 -25.71 8.57
C GLN A 21 16.55 -25.17 7.42
N TYR A 22 16.86 -23.95 7.00
CA TYR A 22 16.18 -23.32 5.88
C TYR A 22 16.46 -24.07 4.57
N ASN A 23 15.39 -24.39 3.84
CA ASN A 23 15.46 -24.98 2.52
C ASN A 23 14.90 -24.03 1.47
N TRP A 24 15.71 -23.74 0.45
CA TRP A 24 15.35 -22.83 -0.64
C TRP A 24 14.21 -23.35 -1.51
N ASN A 25 14.08 -24.68 -1.68
CA ASN A 25 13.13 -25.28 -2.62
C ASN A 25 11.74 -25.55 -1.98
N HIS A 26 11.10 -24.49 -1.48
CA HIS A 26 9.74 -24.54 -0.95
C HIS A 26 8.85 -23.48 -1.57
N PHE A 27 7.55 -23.79 -1.66
CA PHE A 27 6.56 -22.89 -2.23
C PHE A 27 6.54 -21.51 -1.53
N SER A 28 6.76 -21.46 -0.22
CA SER A 28 6.77 -20.22 0.57
C SER A 28 7.93 -19.29 0.19
N THR A 29 9.08 -19.84 -0.21
CA THR A 29 10.21 -19.07 -0.75
C THR A 29 9.82 -18.42 -2.07
N TYR A 30 9.18 -19.16 -2.98
CA TYR A 30 8.70 -18.59 -4.24
C TYR A 30 7.67 -17.47 -4.01
N LEU A 31 6.73 -17.65 -3.07
CA LEU A 31 5.76 -16.61 -2.71
C LEU A 31 6.40 -15.34 -2.14
N ALA A 32 7.57 -15.44 -1.51
CA ALA A 32 8.31 -14.28 -1.01
C ALA A 32 9.12 -13.57 -2.10
N ILE A 33 9.60 -14.29 -3.13
CA ILE A 33 10.42 -13.72 -4.22
C ILE A 33 9.55 -13.07 -5.30
N ILE A 34 8.45 -13.72 -5.69
CA ILE A 34 7.55 -13.25 -6.77
C ILE A 34 7.18 -11.75 -6.63
N PRO A 35 6.84 -11.24 -5.44
CA PRO A 35 6.47 -9.84 -5.30
C PRO A 35 7.52 -8.82 -5.72
N TRP A 36 8.79 -9.15 -5.59
CA TRP A 36 9.87 -8.23 -5.95
C TRP A 36 9.93 -7.95 -7.45
N PHE A 37 9.48 -8.88 -8.30
CA PHE A 37 9.46 -8.69 -9.75
C PHE A 37 8.52 -7.57 -10.20
N TYR A 38 7.40 -7.35 -9.52
CA TYR A 38 6.48 -6.25 -9.84
C TYR A 38 6.63 -5.04 -8.90
N MET A 39 7.09 -5.23 -7.66
CA MET A 39 7.30 -4.13 -6.73
C MET A 39 8.55 -3.31 -7.05
N LEU A 40 9.64 -3.92 -7.52
CA LEU A 40 10.85 -3.16 -7.88
C LEU A 40 10.62 -2.19 -9.05
N PRO A 41 10.02 -2.61 -10.19
CA PRO A 41 9.66 -1.67 -11.25
C PRO A 41 8.72 -0.57 -10.76
N SER A 42 7.72 -0.93 -9.94
CA SER A 42 6.78 0.04 -9.37
C SER A 42 7.47 1.04 -8.46
N PHE A 43 8.44 0.61 -7.64
CA PHE A 43 9.25 1.49 -6.81
C PHE A 43 10.06 2.51 -7.64
N VAL A 44 10.64 2.08 -8.77
CA VAL A 44 11.31 3.01 -9.70
C VAL A 44 10.34 4.08 -10.22
N ILE A 45 9.09 3.70 -10.53
CA ILE A 45 8.05 4.66 -10.94
C ILE A 45 7.69 5.62 -9.79
N ILE A 46 7.56 5.12 -8.56
CA ILE A 46 7.34 5.96 -7.37
C ILE A 46 8.48 6.99 -7.22
N CYS A 47 9.73 6.56 -7.37
CA CYS A 47 10.88 7.47 -7.35
C CYS A 47 10.81 8.54 -8.46
N LYS A 48 10.35 8.19 -9.66
CA LYS A 48 10.14 9.16 -10.75
C LYS A 48 9.05 10.17 -10.40
N ILE A 49 7.93 9.73 -9.83
CA ILE A 49 6.83 10.60 -9.39
C ILE A 49 7.34 11.55 -8.28
N LEU A 50 8.08 11.05 -7.30
CA LEU A 50 8.68 11.85 -6.23
C LEU A 50 9.70 12.87 -6.75
N LYS A 51 10.54 12.48 -7.72
CA LYS A 51 11.48 13.39 -8.36
C LYS A 51 10.75 14.50 -9.13
N PHE A 52 9.67 14.15 -9.82
CA PHE A 52 8.82 15.12 -10.51
C PHE A 52 8.14 16.09 -9.54
N TYR A 53 7.67 15.60 -8.38
CA TYR A 53 7.17 16.44 -7.30
C TYR A 53 8.24 17.40 -6.75
N LYS A 54 9.47 16.93 -6.49
CA LYS A 54 10.55 17.78 -5.99
C LYS A 54 10.89 18.92 -6.97
N ASN A 55 10.79 18.65 -8.26
CA ASN A 55 11.05 19.64 -9.33
C ASN A 55 9.78 20.43 -9.73
N SER A 56 8.69 20.32 -8.97
CA SER A 56 7.37 20.71 -9.46
C SER A 56 7.15 22.20 -9.55
N GLU A 57 7.91 23.08 -8.90
CA GLU A 57 7.62 24.53 -8.94
C GLU A 57 7.53 25.05 -10.38
N VAL A 58 8.45 24.60 -11.25
CA VAL A 58 8.43 24.92 -12.68
C VAL A 58 7.34 24.14 -13.43
N ALA A 59 7.13 22.86 -13.08
CA ALA A 59 6.22 21.98 -13.80
C ALA A 59 4.72 22.20 -13.47
N SER A 60 4.38 22.62 -12.25
CA SER A 60 3.01 22.95 -11.82
C SER A 60 2.53 24.19 -12.54
N ILE A 61 3.40 25.18 -12.74
CA ILE A 61 3.13 26.37 -13.54
C ILE A 61 2.90 25.98 -15.01
N ALA A 62 3.77 25.15 -15.57
CA ALA A 62 3.69 24.73 -16.97
C ALA A 62 2.42 23.92 -17.31
N MET A 63 1.91 23.11 -16.37
CA MET A 63 0.82 22.17 -16.64
C MET A 63 -0.51 22.50 -15.95
N LYS A 64 -0.58 23.59 -15.17
CA LYS A 64 -1.76 23.92 -14.34
C LYS A 64 -2.21 22.77 -13.43
N ILE A 65 -1.26 21.99 -12.93
CA ILE A 65 -1.54 20.92 -11.96
C ILE A 65 -1.32 21.51 -10.56
N ASP A 66 -2.29 21.30 -9.67
CA ASP A 66 -2.13 21.72 -8.27
C ASP A 66 -1.04 20.83 -7.61
N ARG A 67 0.00 21.50 -7.09
CA ARG A 67 1.12 20.88 -6.35
C ARG A 67 0.61 20.01 -5.19
N ASN A 68 -0.52 20.38 -4.59
CA ASN A 68 -1.18 19.67 -3.51
C ASN A 68 -1.69 18.29 -3.94
N VAL A 69 -2.27 18.18 -5.15
CA VAL A 69 -2.73 16.89 -5.69
C VAL A 69 -1.55 15.94 -5.88
N LEU A 70 -0.47 16.45 -6.48
CA LEU A 70 0.74 15.67 -6.72
C LEU A 70 1.40 15.24 -5.41
N PHE A 71 1.40 16.10 -4.39
CA PHE A 71 1.90 15.78 -3.06
C PHE A 71 1.14 14.61 -2.44
N VAL A 72 -0.20 14.68 -2.40
CA VAL A 72 -1.05 13.63 -1.80
C VAL A 72 -0.87 12.29 -2.51
N ILE A 73 -0.83 12.30 -3.84
CA ILE A 73 -0.61 11.07 -4.62
C ILE A 73 0.77 10.48 -4.31
N SER A 74 1.82 11.30 -4.34
CA SER A 74 3.18 10.84 -4.07
C SER A 74 3.31 10.25 -2.66
N LEU A 75 2.67 10.88 -1.68
CA LEU A 75 2.66 10.42 -0.29
C LEU A 75 1.87 9.12 -0.13
N SER A 76 0.71 9.00 -0.78
CA SER A 76 -0.09 7.77 -0.80
C SER A 76 0.70 6.59 -1.40
N GLN A 77 1.44 6.81 -2.50
CA GLN A 77 2.28 5.75 -3.08
C GLN A 77 3.45 5.35 -2.18
N LEU A 78 4.09 6.32 -1.52
CA LEU A 78 5.16 6.03 -0.57
C LEU A 78 4.62 5.18 0.60
N ILE A 79 3.44 5.51 1.11
CA ILE A 79 2.77 4.76 2.17
C ILE A 79 2.43 3.33 1.72
N CYS A 80 1.89 3.15 0.51
CA CYS A 80 1.62 1.82 -0.05
C CYS A 80 2.90 0.98 -0.18
N PHE A 81 4.03 1.60 -0.55
CA PHE A 81 5.32 0.91 -0.60
C PHE A 81 5.83 0.55 0.80
N CYS A 82 5.71 1.45 1.78
CA CYS A 82 6.05 1.14 3.17
C CYS A 82 5.18 0.01 3.72
N LEU A 83 3.88 0.00 3.41
CA LEU A 83 2.97 -1.10 3.76
C LEU A 83 3.49 -2.43 3.19
N PHE A 84 3.78 -2.48 1.89
CA PHE A 84 4.37 -3.67 1.26
C PHE A 84 5.62 -4.13 2.01
N PHE A 85 6.55 -3.21 2.27
CA PHE A 85 7.83 -3.53 2.91
C PHE A 85 7.65 -4.12 4.31
N PHE A 86 6.83 -3.50 5.16
CA PHE A 86 6.61 -4.00 6.52
C PHE A 86 5.73 -5.25 6.57
N ASP A 87 4.72 -5.40 5.68
CA ASP A 87 3.95 -6.65 5.53
C ASP A 87 4.84 -7.79 5.02
N PHE A 88 5.79 -7.50 4.12
CA PHE A 88 6.82 -8.46 3.69
C PHE A 88 7.68 -8.93 4.86
N LEU A 89 8.21 -8.02 5.68
CA LEU A 89 8.99 -8.36 6.88
C LEU A 89 8.18 -9.08 7.96
N MET A 90 6.88 -8.80 8.06
CA MET A 90 5.98 -9.40 9.05
C MET A 90 5.55 -10.83 8.69
N VAL A 91 5.24 -11.07 7.41
CA VAL A 91 4.54 -12.26 6.93
C VAL A 91 5.40 -13.06 5.96
N ARG A 92 5.83 -12.44 4.85
CA ARG A 92 6.39 -13.19 3.70
C ARG A 92 7.82 -13.64 3.93
N LEU A 93 8.69 -12.76 4.42
CA LEU A 93 10.07 -13.12 4.75
C LEU A 93 10.10 -14.20 5.85
N PRO A 94 9.35 -14.08 6.96
CA PRO A 94 9.29 -15.13 7.96
C PRO A 94 8.65 -16.44 7.46
N ALA A 95 7.68 -16.37 6.55
CA ALA A 95 7.04 -17.56 5.97
C ALA A 95 8.02 -18.44 5.19
N THR A 96 9.14 -17.91 4.69
CA THR A 96 10.17 -18.71 4.01
C THR A 96 10.86 -19.70 4.94
N GLY A 97 10.87 -19.45 6.25
CA GLY A 97 11.64 -20.23 7.21
C GLY A 97 13.05 -19.70 7.48
N ILE A 98 13.52 -18.67 6.75
CA ILE A 98 14.88 -18.11 6.90
C ILE A 98 15.15 -17.64 8.34
N ILE A 99 14.16 -17.04 9.00
CA ILE A 99 14.33 -16.49 10.35
C ILE A 99 13.77 -17.40 11.44
N SER A 100 13.38 -18.63 11.12
CA SER A 100 12.64 -19.47 12.07
C SER A 100 13.50 -19.97 13.22
N SER A 101 14.72 -20.43 12.91
CA SER A 101 15.72 -20.79 13.93
C SER A 101 16.12 -19.60 14.78
N PHE A 102 16.32 -18.43 14.15
CA PHE A 102 16.58 -17.17 14.85
C PHE A 102 15.42 -16.82 15.80
N CYS A 103 14.18 -16.88 15.33
CA CYS A 103 13.04 -16.50 16.16
C CYS A 103 12.78 -17.50 17.30
N ALA A 104 13.07 -18.78 17.09
CA ALA A 104 12.99 -19.80 18.13
C ALA A 104 14.08 -19.63 19.21
N SER A 105 15.24 -19.07 18.86
CA SER A 105 16.37 -18.89 19.78
C SER A 105 16.25 -17.66 20.70
N ILE A 106 15.36 -16.73 20.38
CA ILE A 106 15.18 -15.47 21.13
C ILE A 106 13.89 -15.49 21.95
N ALA A 107 13.91 -14.80 23.09
CA ALA A 107 12.70 -14.53 23.86
C ALA A 107 11.76 -13.56 23.12
N PRO A 108 10.44 -13.60 23.41
CA PRO A 108 9.50 -12.56 22.99
C PRO A 108 10.03 -11.16 23.30
N ASN A 109 10.00 -10.26 22.32
CA ASN A 109 10.63 -8.95 22.45
C ASN A 109 9.85 -7.82 21.76
N HIS A 110 10.20 -6.58 22.11
CA HIS A 110 9.58 -5.39 21.52
C HIS A 110 10.04 -5.10 20.09
N TRP A 111 11.17 -5.66 19.63
CA TRP A 111 11.65 -5.50 18.26
C TRP A 111 10.75 -6.21 17.24
N LEU A 112 10.36 -7.46 17.51
CA LEU A 112 9.39 -8.21 16.72
C LEU A 112 8.05 -7.46 16.67
N LYS A 113 7.62 -6.93 17.82
CA LYS A 113 6.40 -6.12 17.90
C LYS A 113 6.47 -4.89 16.99
N LEU A 114 7.61 -4.22 16.93
CA LEU A 114 7.78 -3.00 16.13
C LEU A 114 7.49 -3.27 14.65
N ILE A 115 7.92 -4.42 14.12
CA ILE A 115 7.65 -4.80 12.71
C ILE A 115 6.14 -4.94 12.48
N LEU A 116 5.45 -5.68 13.35
CA LEU A 116 3.99 -5.84 13.29
C LEU A 116 3.25 -4.51 13.46
N PHE A 117 3.68 -3.69 14.42
CA PHE A 117 3.14 -2.37 14.66
C PHE A 117 3.27 -1.49 13.41
N LEU A 118 4.44 -1.46 12.78
CA LEU A 118 4.68 -0.68 11.56
C LEU A 118 3.84 -1.20 10.39
N ALA A 119 3.72 -2.52 10.21
CA ALA A 119 2.85 -3.08 9.17
C ALA A 119 1.39 -2.63 9.33
N LEU A 120 0.87 -2.66 10.56
CA LEU A 120 -0.49 -2.20 10.86
C LEU A 120 -0.63 -0.69 10.75
N TYR A 121 0.37 0.06 11.22
CA TYR A 121 0.44 1.51 11.10
C TYR A 121 0.31 1.94 9.64
N PHE A 122 1.13 1.37 8.75
CA PHE A 122 1.05 1.65 7.32
C PHE A 122 -0.21 1.09 6.66
N THR A 123 -0.81 0.02 7.19
CA THR A 123 -2.12 -0.46 6.70
C THR A 123 -3.20 0.60 6.93
N TYR A 124 -3.26 1.19 8.12
CA TYR A 124 -4.21 2.27 8.40
C TYR A 124 -3.94 3.53 7.57
N LEU A 125 -2.68 3.91 7.39
CA LEU A 125 -2.33 5.02 6.51
C LEU A 125 -2.73 4.75 5.06
N ALA A 126 -2.48 3.55 4.55
CA ALA A 126 -2.84 3.16 3.19
C ALA A 126 -4.35 3.10 2.97
N MET A 127 -5.16 3.00 4.04
CA MET A 127 -6.61 3.19 3.97
C MET A 127 -7.03 4.66 4.07
N ALA A 128 -6.33 5.49 4.84
CA ALA A 128 -6.74 6.87 5.04
C ALA A 128 -6.29 7.81 3.90
N PHE A 129 -5.07 7.64 3.37
CA PHE A 129 -4.50 8.55 2.38
C PHE A 129 -5.17 8.53 1.00
N PRO A 130 -5.59 7.37 0.46
CA PRO A 130 -6.36 7.32 -0.78
C PRO A 130 -7.62 8.19 -0.78
N PHE A 131 -8.24 8.43 0.39
CA PHE A 131 -9.39 9.33 0.49
C PHE A 131 -9.04 10.80 0.19
N LEU A 132 -7.82 11.26 0.51
CA LEU A 132 -7.42 12.63 0.20
C LEU A 132 -7.27 12.88 -1.31
N VAL A 133 -7.00 11.84 -2.10
CA VAL A 133 -6.78 11.94 -3.55
C VAL A 133 -8.00 12.53 -4.29
N PRO A 134 -9.26 12.06 -4.10
CA PRO A 134 -10.43 12.71 -4.68
C PRO A 134 -10.83 14.01 -3.97
N VAL A 135 -10.52 14.20 -2.69
CA VAL A 135 -10.92 15.40 -1.93
C VAL A 135 -10.25 16.66 -2.45
N VAL A 136 -8.95 16.62 -2.79
CA VAL A 136 -8.25 17.82 -3.26
C VAL A 136 -8.84 18.36 -4.57
N PRO A 137 -9.05 17.56 -5.64
CA PRO A 137 -9.78 18.01 -6.83
C PRO A 137 -11.19 18.54 -6.54
N ILE A 138 -11.92 17.92 -5.62
CA ILE A 138 -13.24 18.42 -5.20
C ILE A 138 -13.14 19.83 -4.62
N LEU A 139 -12.16 20.09 -3.74
CA LEU A 139 -11.96 21.42 -3.13
C LEU A 139 -11.51 22.49 -4.14
N ILE A 140 -10.62 22.13 -5.08
CA ILE A 140 -10.21 23.02 -6.18
C ILE A 140 -11.43 23.51 -6.95
N VAL A 141 -12.40 22.63 -7.13
CA VAL A 141 -13.60 22.88 -7.92
C VAL A 141 -14.71 23.58 -7.12
N LEU A 142 -14.87 23.28 -5.82
CA LEU A 142 -15.83 23.96 -4.95
C LEU A 142 -15.41 25.41 -4.68
N PHE A 143 -14.11 25.68 -4.61
CA PHE A 143 -13.58 26.99 -4.22
C PHE A 143 -12.52 27.50 -5.22
N PRO A 144 -12.87 27.78 -6.49
CA PRO A 144 -11.89 28.07 -7.54
C PRO A 144 -10.99 29.29 -7.27
N ASN A 145 -11.46 30.29 -6.53
CA ASN A 145 -10.66 31.49 -6.25
C ASN A 145 -9.79 31.35 -4.98
N THR A 146 -10.17 30.49 -4.04
CA THR A 146 -9.53 30.34 -2.73
C THR A 146 -8.94 28.96 -2.49
N HIS A 147 -8.99 28.07 -3.49
CA HIS A 147 -8.57 26.67 -3.37
C HIS A 147 -7.14 26.53 -2.90
N ASN A 148 -6.19 27.31 -3.42
CA ASN A 148 -4.79 27.18 -3.00
C ASN A 148 -4.62 27.41 -1.49
N SER A 149 -5.24 28.47 -0.96
CA SER A 149 -5.16 28.79 0.48
C SER A 149 -5.90 27.75 1.34
N ILE A 150 -7.05 27.25 0.87
CA ILE A 150 -7.86 26.24 1.57
C ILE A 150 -7.15 24.88 1.55
N ASN A 151 -6.72 24.42 0.38
CA ASN A 151 -6.01 23.15 0.18
C ASN A 151 -4.71 23.12 0.98
N THR A 152 -3.94 24.20 0.98
CA THR A 152 -2.69 24.29 1.75
C THR A 152 -2.97 24.12 3.25
N LYS A 153 -4.02 24.77 3.79
CA LYS A 153 -4.43 24.60 5.19
C LYS A 153 -4.92 23.18 5.49
N ILE A 154 -5.77 22.62 4.63
CA ILE A 154 -6.30 21.26 4.79
C ILE A 154 -5.18 20.24 4.75
N ILE A 155 -4.17 20.40 3.90
CA ILE A 155 -3.02 19.48 3.86
C ILE A 155 -2.14 19.65 5.09
N HIS A 156 -1.81 20.89 5.49
CA HIS A 156 -0.96 21.14 6.66
C HIS A 156 -1.59 20.63 7.96
N ILE A 157 -2.92 20.65 8.07
CA ILE A 157 -3.64 20.17 9.25
C ILE A 157 -3.98 18.68 9.11
N GLY A 158 -4.56 18.29 7.98
CA GLY A 158 -5.07 16.95 7.72
C GLY A 158 -3.98 15.90 7.63
N VAL A 159 -2.83 16.19 7.01
CA VAL A 159 -1.75 15.20 6.87
C VAL A 159 -1.18 14.78 8.22
N PRO A 160 -0.79 15.69 9.14
CA PRO A 160 -0.38 15.30 10.49
C PRO A 160 -1.45 14.53 11.27
N ILE A 161 -2.72 14.93 11.17
CA ILE A 161 -3.83 14.20 11.81
C ILE A 161 -3.93 12.77 11.26
N LEU A 162 -3.81 12.58 9.94
CA LEU A 162 -3.79 11.26 9.34
C LEU A 162 -2.57 10.43 9.74
N PHE A 163 -1.42 11.05 10.01
CA PHE A 163 -0.25 10.33 10.54
C PHE A 163 -0.40 9.92 12.02
N LEU A 164 -1.14 10.70 12.82
CA LEU A 164 -1.47 10.36 14.21
C LEU A 164 -2.59 9.32 14.31
N TYR A 165 -3.51 9.32 13.33
CA TYR A 165 -4.69 8.46 13.31
C TYR A 165 -4.39 6.96 13.55
N PRO A 166 -3.41 6.29 12.89
CA PRO A 166 -3.13 4.88 13.14
C PRO A 166 -2.65 4.61 14.57
N ILE A 167 -2.00 5.58 15.23
CA ILE A 167 -1.52 5.44 16.60
C ILE A 167 -2.72 5.27 17.55
N CYS A 168 -3.80 6.01 17.30
CA CYS A 168 -5.05 5.88 18.06
C CYS A 168 -5.71 4.50 17.91
N PHE A 169 -5.50 3.80 16.79
CA PHE A 169 -6.03 2.44 16.57
C PHE A 169 -5.04 1.33 16.91
N THR A 170 -3.78 1.66 17.21
CA THR A 170 -2.75 0.67 17.57
C THR A 170 -2.30 0.79 19.03
N PHE A 171 -2.94 1.64 19.85
CA PHE A 171 -2.61 1.85 21.27
C PHE A 171 -2.55 0.54 22.09
N TYR A 172 -3.38 -0.45 21.75
CA TYR A 172 -3.43 -1.73 22.48
C TYR A 172 -2.16 -2.58 22.30
N PHE A 173 -1.28 -2.23 21.36
CA PHE A 173 0.05 -2.84 21.21
C PHE A 173 1.09 -2.31 22.20
N ILE A 174 0.82 -1.22 22.93
CA ILE A 174 1.78 -0.67 23.89
C ILE A 174 2.27 -1.74 24.89
N PRO A 175 1.37 -2.46 25.62
CA PRO A 175 1.80 -3.52 26.55
C PRO A 175 2.13 -4.86 25.87
N ALA A 176 1.80 -5.03 24.58
CA ALA A 176 2.00 -6.29 23.90
C ALA A 176 3.49 -6.62 23.72
N LEU A 177 3.77 -7.91 23.54
CA LEU A 177 5.07 -8.45 23.13
C LEU A 177 4.96 -9.11 21.75
N GLY A 178 6.02 -8.99 20.96
CA GLY A 178 6.12 -9.63 19.65
C GLY A 178 6.59 -11.07 19.80
N ILE A 179 5.92 -11.99 19.12
CA ILE A 179 6.23 -13.41 19.09
C ILE A 179 6.25 -13.94 17.65
N CYS A 180 6.91 -15.06 17.39
CA CYS A 180 6.73 -15.80 16.15
C CYS A 180 5.79 -16.98 16.35
N ARG A 181 4.86 -17.15 15.40
CA ARG A 181 3.96 -18.29 15.35
C ARG A 181 4.13 -19.03 14.04
N GLN A 182 3.99 -20.34 14.10
CA GLN A 182 3.90 -21.19 12.92
C GLN A 182 2.63 -20.86 12.14
N PHE A 183 2.77 -20.73 10.81
CA PHE A 183 1.63 -20.66 9.91
C PHE A 183 0.85 -21.97 9.91
N THR A 184 -0.45 -21.85 9.73
CA THR A 184 -1.34 -22.97 9.44
C THR A 184 -1.13 -23.47 8.01
N PHE A 185 -1.66 -24.67 7.73
CA PHE A 185 -1.76 -25.20 6.37
C PHE A 185 -2.31 -24.13 5.41
N PRO A 186 -1.74 -23.89 4.22
CA PRO A 186 -0.87 -24.80 3.46
C PRO A 186 0.63 -24.68 3.74
N PHE A 187 1.06 -23.83 4.66
CA PHE A 187 2.49 -23.61 4.92
C PHE A 187 3.19 -24.82 5.56
N PRO A 188 4.41 -25.15 5.15
CA PRO A 188 5.17 -26.24 5.74
C PRO A 188 5.67 -25.89 7.14
N PHE A 189 6.16 -26.90 7.84
CA PHE A 189 6.86 -26.70 9.10
C PHE A 189 8.04 -25.74 8.91
N GLY A 190 8.21 -24.83 9.88
CA GLY A 190 9.24 -23.80 9.84
C GLY A 190 8.78 -22.52 9.16
N SER A 191 7.65 -22.48 8.46
CA SER A 191 7.07 -21.21 8.01
C SER A 191 6.42 -20.46 9.17
N VAL A 192 7.02 -19.36 9.60
CA VAL A 192 6.52 -18.57 10.73
C VAL A 192 6.01 -17.21 10.28
N TYR A 193 5.25 -16.52 11.12
CA TYR A 193 4.94 -15.10 10.99
C TYR A 193 5.08 -14.41 12.33
N ILE A 194 5.27 -13.09 12.26
CA ILE A 194 5.33 -12.24 13.44
C ILE A 194 3.91 -11.94 13.90
N TYR A 195 3.64 -12.23 15.16
CA TYR A 195 2.38 -12.01 15.85
C TYR A 195 2.62 -11.29 17.18
N HIS A 196 1.55 -11.03 17.93
CA HIS A 196 1.63 -10.43 19.26
C HIS A 196 0.95 -11.29 20.31
N TYR A 197 1.42 -11.15 21.55
CA TYR A 197 0.79 -11.71 22.74
C TYR A 197 0.52 -10.59 23.75
N GLN A 198 -0.51 -10.79 24.59
CA GLN A 198 -0.87 -9.89 25.70
C GLN A 198 -1.20 -8.45 25.24
N SER A 199 -2.16 -8.31 24.31
CA SER A 199 -2.69 -6.99 23.95
C SER A 199 -3.43 -6.33 25.12
N ALA A 200 -3.44 -5.00 25.16
CA ALA A 200 -4.21 -4.25 26.14
C ALA A 200 -5.69 -4.63 26.05
N PHE A 201 -6.31 -4.91 27.19
CA PHE A 201 -7.74 -5.26 27.30
C PHE A 201 -8.17 -6.48 26.46
N GLY A 202 -7.23 -7.34 26.01
CA GLY A 202 -7.54 -8.47 25.13
C GLY A 202 -8.09 -8.06 23.76
N LEU A 203 -7.86 -6.81 23.34
CA LEU A 203 -8.36 -6.27 22.08
C LEU A 203 -7.69 -6.96 20.88
N LYS A 204 -8.48 -7.15 19.81
CA LYS A 204 -8.03 -7.74 18.53
C LYS A 204 -8.10 -6.70 17.42
N ASN A 205 -7.07 -6.66 16.58
CA ASN A 205 -7.01 -5.76 15.43
C ASN A 205 -8.18 -5.92 14.46
N SER A 206 -8.70 -7.14 14.28
CA SER A 206 -9.66 -7.48 13.22
C SER A 206 -10.92 -6.61 13.25
N PHE A 207 -11.47 -6.29 14.42
CA PHE A 207 -12.66 -5.46 14.54
C PHE A 207 -12.38 -3.99 14.23
N PHE A 208 -11.29 -3.44 14.78
CA PHE A 208 -10.85 -2.09 14.44
C PHE A 208 -10.55 -1.96 12.95
N HIS A 209 -9.91 -2.96 12.36
CA HIS A 209 -9.61 -2.99 10.94
C HIS A 209 -10.88 -3.02 10.09
N LEU A 210 -11.86 -3.86 10.46
CA LEU A 210 -13.16 -3.95 9.77
C LEU A 210 -13.92 -2.62 9.80
N TYR A 211 -14.04 -2.01 10.97
CA TYR A 211 -14.71 -0.71 11.10
C TYR A 211 -14.05 0.35 10.23
N ASN A 212 -12.72 0.39 10.20
CA ASN A 212 -11.98 1.38 9.42
C ASN A 212 -12.07 1.12 7.91
N ILE A 213 -12.05 -0.14 7.46
CA ILE A 213 -12.32 -0.47 6.04
C ILE A 213 -13.71 0.04 5.65
N LEU A 214 -14.75 -0.27 6.43
CA LEU A 214 -16.11 0.14 6.12
C LEU A 214 -16.24 1.67 6.08
N PHE A 215 -15.69 2.35 7.09
CA PHE A 215 -15.70 3.82 7.17
C PHE A 215 -15.02 4.46 5.96
N TRP A 216 -13.75 4.10 5.69
CA TRP A 216 -12.99 4.69 4.59
C TRP A 216 -13.55 4.30 3.23
N MET A 217 -14.12 3.11 3.09
CA MET A 217 -14.81 2.68 1.86
C MET A 217 -16.03 3.55 1.59
N THR A 218 -16.93 3.73 2.57
CA THR A 218 -18.15 4.54 2.39
C THR A 218 -17.81 5.99 2.04
N VAL A 219 -16.86 6.58 2.76
CA VAL A 219 -16.42 7.96 2.51
C VAL A 219 -15.73 8.08 1.14
N SER A 220 -14.90 7.10 0.75
CA SER A 220 -14.25 7.08 -0.56
C SER A 220 -15.23 6.91 -1.71
N ILE A 221 -16.26 6.07 -1.56
CA ILE A 221 -17.34 5.93 -2.55
C ILE A 221 -18.07 7.26 -2.72
N GLY A 222 -18.46 7.90 -1.61
CA GLY A 222 -19.12 9.21 -1.65
C GLY A 222 -18.30 10.26 -2.40
N ALA A 223 -17.00 10.37 -2.08
CA ALA A 223 -16.08 11.28 -2.77
C ALA A 223 -15.93 10.94 -4.27
N ASN A 224 -15.85 9.66 -4.62
CA ASN A 224 -15.74 9.22 -6.01
C ASN A 224 -17.00 9.50 -6.83
N VAL A 225 -18.19 9.31 -6.26
CA VAL A 225 -19.45 9.64 -6.93
C VAL A 225 -19.50 11.14 -7.24
N ILE A 226 -19.13 11.99 -6.28
CA ILE A 226 -19.03 13.44 -6.48
C ILE A 226 -18.02 13.75 -7.60
N LEU A 227 -16.81 13.19 -7.53
CA LEU A 227 -15.77 13.42 -8.55
C LEU A 227 -16.22 12.96 -9.95
N PHE A 228 -16.85 11.78 -10.07
CA PHE A 228 -17.34 11.24 -11.32
C PHE A 228 -18.44 12.12 -11.95
N CYS A 229 -19.45 12.50 -11.16
CA CYS A 229 -20.49 13.43 -11.60
C CYS A 229 -19.89 14.74 -12.14
N ARG A 230 -18.76 15.19 -11.57
CA ARG A 230 -18.05 16.40 -12.04
C ARG A 230 -17.25 16.16 -13.32
N VAL A 231 -16.57 15.04 -13.48
CA VAL A 231 -15.87 14.70 -14.74
C VAL A 231 -16.83 14.64 -15.92
N VAL A 232 -18.03 14.08 -15.71
CA VAL A 232 -19.10 14.06 -16.73
C VAL A 232 -19.53 15.48 -17.11
N LYS A 233 -19.74 16.37 -16.12
CA LYS A 233 -20.05 17.79 -16.38
C LYS A 233 -18.90 18.55 -17.06
N ALA A 234 -17.65 18.24 -16.72
CA ALA A 234 -16.49 18.87 -17.35
C ALA A 234 -16.34 18.43 -18.83
N LYS A 235 -16.74 17.20 -19.16
CA LYS A 235 -16.76 16.69 -20.54
C LYS A 235 -17.77 17.42 -21.43
N SER A 236 -18.94 17.80 -20.91
CA SER A 236 -19.90 18.60 -21.70
C SER A 236 -19.41 20.03 -21.90
N GLN A 237 -18.60 20.56 -20.98
CA GLN A 237 -18.00 21.90 -21.05
C GLN A 237 -16.64 21.94 -21.74
N LEU A 238 -16.23 20.89 -22.46
CA LEU A 238 -14.89 20.78 -23.03
C LEU A 238 -14.56 21.89 -24.05
N MET A 239 -15.59 22.55 -24.61
CA MET A 239 -15.42 23.77 -25.41
C MET A 239 -14.74 24.91 -24.65
N ASN A 240 -14.91 24.98 -23.32
CA ASN A 240 -14.39 26.05 -22.46
C ASN A 240 -13.18 25.63 -21.61
N LYS A 241 -12.80 24.34 -21.57
CA LYS A 241 -11.68 23.83 -20.75
C LYS A 241 -10.53 23.29 -21.60
N SER A 242 -9.30 23.44 -21.10
CA SER A 242 -8.13 22.82 -21.74
C SER A 242 -8.25 21.28 -21.74
N LYS A 243 -7.94 20.64 -22.87
CA LYS A 243 -7.91 19.16 -23.01
C LYS A 243 -6.99 18.50 -21.95
N THR A 244 -5.92 19.20 -21.54
CA THR A 244 -4.96 18.74 -20.53
C THR A 244 -5.59 18.62 -19.15
N SER A 245 -6.35 19.64 -18.72
CA SER A 245 -7.03 19.62 -17.41
C SER A 245 -8.06 18.50 -17.33
N TYR A 246 -8.87 18.30 -18.38
CA TYR A 246 -9.82 17.18 -18.43
C TYR A 246 -9.11 15.81 -18.32
N ARG A 247 -7.99 15.62 -19.01
CA ARG A 247 -7.21 14.36 -18.95
C ARG A 247 -6.60 14.12 -17.57
N ALA A 248 -6.16 15.16 -16.87
CA ALA A 248 -5.65 15.04 -15.51
C ALA A 248 -6.76 14.58 -14.54
N GLU A 249 -7.92 15.24 -14.57
CA GLU A 249 -9.08 14.87 -13.74
C GLU A 249 -9.57 13.44 -14.03
N PHE A 250 -9.60 13.06 -15.30
CA PHE A 250 -9.98 11.71 -15.72
C PHE A 250 -9.00 10.64 -15.22
N SER A 251 -7.68 10.90 -15.33
CA SER A 251 -6.63 10.03 -14.80
C SER A 251 -6.77 9.81 -13.29
N ILE A 252 -7.02 10.89 -12.53
CA ILE A 252 -7.25 10.82 -11.09
C ILE A 252 -8.51 10.00 -10.79
N THR A 253 -9.61 10.23 -11.51
CA THR A 253 -10.88 9.50 -11.31
C THR A 253 -10.72 7.99 -11.55
N ILE A 254 -9.98 7.58 -12.59
CA ILE A 254 -9.68 6.16 -12.82
C ILE A 254 -8.86 5.59 -11.66
N THR A 255 -7.88 6.35 -11.18
CA THR A 255 -7.00 5.94 -10.08
C THR A 255 -7.79 5.75 -8.79
N THR A 256 -8.73 6.65 -8.48
CA THR A 256 -9.55 6.57 -7.26
C THR A 256 -10.62 5.48 -7.34
N ILE A 257 -11.14 5.17 -8.54
CA ILE A 257 -11.99 3.99 -8.75
C ILE A 257 -11.22 2.70 -8.45
N SER A 258 -9.97 2.60 -8.91
CA SER A 258 -9.10 1.46 -8.57
C SER A 258 -8.90 1.32 -7.07
N MET A 259 -8.73 2.42 -6.34
CA MET A 259 -8.60 2.41 -4.87
C MET A 259 -9.89 1.92 -4.20
N VAL A 260 -11.06 2.30 -4.71
CA VAL A 260 -12.36 1.82 -4.19
C VAL A 260 -12.51 0.31 -4.38
N ALA A 261 -12.16 -0.21 -5.56
CA ALA A 261 -12.18 -1.65 -5.80
C ALA A 261 -11.30 -2.40 -4.79
N SER A 262 -10.17 -1.83 -4.38
CA SER A 262 -9.30 -2.42 -3.37
C SER A 262 -9.90 -2.45 -1.96
N TYR A 263 -10.72 -1.46 -1.56
CA TYR A 263 -11.47 -1.56 -0.31
C TYR A 263 -12.47 -2.71 -0.32
N VAL A 264 -13.15 -2.93 -1.45
CA VAL A 264 -14.12 -4.03 -1.59
C VAL A 264 -13.43 -5.37 -1.48
N ILE A 265 -12.26 -5.53 -2.13
CA ILE A 265 -11.48 -6.78 -2.08
C ILE A 265 -10.99 -7.04 -0.64
N ASN A 266 -10.37 -6.03 0.01
CA ASN A 266 -9.88 -6.16 1.38
C ASN A 266 -11.01 -6.40 2.40
N GLY A 267 -12.13 -5.69 2.25
CA GLY A 267 -13.31 -5.86 3.10
C GLY A 267 -13.93 -7.24 2.97
N THR A 268 -14.10 -7.73 1.74
CA THR A 268 -14.59 -9.09 1.48
C THR A 268 -13.69 -10.14 2.10
N PHE A 269 -12.38 -10.00 1.91
CA PHE A 269 -11.40 -10.91 2.51
C PHE A 269 -11.49 -10.92 4.05
N LEU A 270 -11.56 -9.75 4.68
CA LEU A 270 -11.61 -9.64 6.13
C LEU A 270 -12.92 -10.20 6.71
N ILE A 271 -14.06 -9.96 6.06
CA ILE A 271 -15.35 -10.53 6.46
C ILE A 271 -15.31 -12.06 6.35
N ALA A 272 -14.78 -12.60 5.25
CA ALA A 272 -14.63 -14.04 5.08
C ALA A 272 -13.72 -14.64 6.17
N TYR A 273 -12.61 -13.95 6.49
CA TYR A 273 -11.72 -14.35 7.58
C TYR A 273 -12.44 -14.39 8.94
N ILE A 274 -13.16 -13.33 9.30
CA ILE A 274 -13.88 -13.27 10.59
C ILE A 274 -14.98 -14.33 10.68
N SER A 275 -15.73 -14.55 9.60
CA SER A 275 -16.89 -15.45 9.60
C SER A 275 -16.51 -16.94 9.54
N PHE A 276 -15.40 -17.28 8.88
CA PHE A 276 -15.08 -18.68 8.55
C PHE A 276 -13.69 -19.13 9.02
N SER A 277 -12.95 -18.29 9.76
CA SER A 277 -11.68 -18.70 10.36
C SER A 277 -11.86 -19.95 11.23
N GLY A 278 -11.13 -21.01 10.92
CA GLY A 278 -11.13 -22.27 11.66
C GLY A 278 -12.17 -23.30 11.21
N THR A 279 -13.12 -22.95 10.34
CA THR A 279 -14.14 -23.90 9.83
C THR A 279 -13.85 -24.39 8.42
N ASN A 280 -13.35 -23.52 7.54
CA ASN A 280 -13.14 -23.83 6.12
C ASN A 280 -11.66 -23.75 5.72
N SER A 281 -11.14 -24.80 5.09
CA SER A 281 -9.76 -24.84 4.55
C SER A 281 -9.49 -23.77 3.49
N TYR A 282 -10.53 -23.32 2.77
CA TYR A 282 -10.45 -22.23 1.79
C TYR A 282 -9.99 -20.90 2.39
N ILE A 283 -10.28 -20.64 3.67
CA ILE A 283 -9.86 -19.40 4.32
C ILE A 283 -8.34 -19.35 4.48
N SER A 284 -7.70 -20.48 4.78
CA SER A 284 -6.25 -20.54 4.88
C SER A 284 -5.57 -20.25 3.54
N TYR A 285 -6.17 -20.67 2.42
CA TYR A 285 -5.69 -20.28 1.09
C TYR A 285 -5.90 -18.79 0.81
N ALA A 286 -7.02 -18.23 1.25
CA ALA A 286 -7.28 -16.81 1.09
C ALA A 286 -6.23 -15.96 1.84
N GLU A 287 -5.75 -16.39 3.01
CA GLU A 287 -4.68 -15.71 3.76
C GLU A 287 -3.39 -15.60 2.95
N VAL A 288 -3.07 -16.63 2.16
CA VAL A 288 -1.90 -16.64 1.25
C VAL A 288 -2.08 -15.60 0.14
N VAL A 289 -3.29 -15.46 -0.40
CA VAL A 289 -3.58 -14.58 -1.55
C VAL A 289 -3.73 -13.10 -1.12
N ARG A 290 -4.14 -12.84 0.12
CA ARG A 290 -4.41 -11.49 0.64
C ARG A 290 -3.27 -10.48 0.38
N PRO A 291 -1.99 -10.74 0.72
CA PRO A 291 -0.91 -9.80 0.45
C PRO A 291 -0.80 -9.44 -1.03
N PHE A 292 -0.98 -10.41 -1.93
CA PHE A 292 -0.93 -10.18 -3.38
C PHE A 292 -2.04 -9.24 -3.86
N GLY A 293 -3.22 -9.30 -3.25
CA GLY A 293 -4.30 -8.33 -3.51
C GLY A 293 -3.88 -6.90 -3.20
N ASN A 294 -3.19 -6.69 -2.07
CA ASN A 294 -2.66 -5.38 -1.68
C ASN A 294 -1.52 -4.93 -2.59
N ASP A 295 -0.67 -5.86 -3.04
CA ASP A 295 0.42 -5.50 -3.94
C ASP A 295 -0.09 -5.11 -5.33
N ILE A 296 -1.08 -5.85 -5.85
CA ILE A 296 -1.78 -5.51 -7.10
C ILE A 296 -2.37 -4.11 -6.98
N GLN A 297 -3.02 -3.78 -5.86
CA GLN A 297 -3.52 -2.42 -5.61
C GLN A 297 -2.39 -1.39 -5.71
N ALA A 298 -1.30 -1.57 -4.96
CA ALA A 298 -0.20 -0.61 -4.94
C ALA A 298 0.40 -0.41 -6.35
N CYS A 299 0.60 -1.49 -7.09
CA CYS A 299 1.12 -1.46 -8.45
C CYS A 299 0.13 -0.80 -9.42
N VAL A 300 -1.10 -1.31 -9.51
CA VAL A 300 -2.10 -0.83 -10.47
C VAL A 300 -2.37 0.65 -10.29
N VAL A 301 -2.52 1.13 -9.05
CA VAL A 301 -2.75 2.55 -8.75
C VAL A 301 -1.54 3.39 -9.19
N THR A 302 -0.31 2.96 -8.88
CA THR A 302 0.92 3.66 -9.30
C THR A 302 1.03 3.76 -10.81
N TRP A 303 0.85 2.63 -11.51
CA TRP A 303 1.01 2.54 -12.96
C TRP A 303 -0.11 3.23 -13.72
N LEU A 304 -1.36 3.10 -13.28
CA LEU A 304 -2.50 3.83 -13.86
C LEU A 304 -2.24 5.33 -13.81
N PHE A 305 -1.84 5.86 -12.65
CA PHE A 305 -1.52 7.28 -12.53
C PHE A 305 -0.35 7.67 -13.45
N TYR A 306 0.76 6.95 -13.40
CA TYR A 306 1.94 7.28 -14.21
C TYR A 306 1.66 7.24 -15.72
N LEU A 307 0.93 6.25 -16.22
CA LEU A 307 0.68 6.09 -17.66
C LEU A 307 -0.41 7.02 -18.19
N THR A 308 -1.43 7.33 -17.38
CA THR A 308 -2.58 8.11 -17.84
C THR A 308 -2.42 9.61 -17.62
N HIS A 309 -1.63 10.02 -16.62
CA HIS A 309 -1.54 11.41 -16.24
C HIS A 309 -0.71 12.22 -17.27
N PRO A 310 -1.20 13.40 -17.72
CA PRO A 310 -0.53 14.19 -18.76
C PRO A 310 0.89 14.64 -18.39
N ALA A 311 1.20 14.73 -17.09
CA ALA A 311 2.54 15.07 -16.59
C ALA A 311 3.64 14.11 -17.06
N PHE A 312 3.31 12.83 -17.20
CA PHE A 312 4.29 11.79 -17.53
C PHE A 312 4.15 11.32 -18.98
N ARG A 313 2.93 11.36 -19.53
CA ARG A 313 2.66 10.93 -20.92
C ARG A 313 3.48 11.70 -21.96
N ASN A 314 3.67 13.01 -21.80
CA ASN A 314 4.49 13.80 -22.72
C ASN A 314 5.99 13.47 -22.60
N SER A 315 6.45 13.04 -21.42
CA SER A 315 7.81 12.55 -21.21
C SER A 315 8.05 11.19 -21.87
N THR A 316 7.03 10.33 -21.93
CA THR A 316 7.14 9.02 -22.62
C THR A 316 7.23 9.22 -24.14
N ASN A 317 6.34 10.05 -24.71
CA ASN A 317 6.35 10.32 -26.16
C ASN A 317 7.67 10.97 -26.64
N SER A 318 8.29 11.84 -25.84
CA SER A 318 9.57 12.45 -26.18
C SER A 318 10.72 11.44 -26.16
N VAL A 319 10.71 10.49 -25.23
CA VAL A 319 11.68 9.38 -25.20
C VAL A 319 11.46 8.42 -26.38
N ASP A 320 10.22 8.06 -26.72
CA ASP A 320 9.90 7.22 -27.88
C ASP A 320 10.27 7.89 -29.21
N THR A 321 10.11 9.21 -29.31
CA THR A 321 10.57 9.98 -30.47
C THR A 321 12.09 9.94 -30.60
N VAL A 322 12.82 10.07 -29.48
CA VAL A 322 14.29 9.97 -29.47
C VAL A 322 14.76 8.56 -29.83
N PHE A 323 14.12 7.51 -29.31
CA PHE A 323 14.45 6.13 -29.68
C PHE A 323 14.17 5.85 -31.16
N SER A 324 13.04 6.35 -31.70
CA SER A 324 12.71 6.24 -33.12
C SER A 324 13.72 7.00 -34.01
N THR A 325 14.18 8.17 -33.56
CA THR A 325 15.20 8.95 -34.29
C THR A 325 16.58 8.29 -34.19
N SER A 326 16.89 7.66 -33.05
CA SER A 326 18.14 6.95 -32.83
C SER A 326 18.21 5.61 -33.60
N SER A 327 17.10 4.89 -33.72
CA SER A 327 17.01 3.68 -34.54
C SER A 327 17.18 4.04 -36.01
N GLN A 328 16.52 5.11 -36.49
CA GLN A 328 16.72 5.63 -37.85
C GLN A 328 18.19 6.03 -38.12
N ARG A 329 18.86 6.68 -37.16
CA ARG A 329 20.29 7.01 -37.28
C ARG A 329 21.19 5.77 -37.28
N ARG A 330 20.81 4.70 -36.58
CA ARG A 330 21.58 3.43 -36.58
C ARG A 330 21.44 2.71 -37.91
N THR A 331 20.24 2.68 -38.49
CA THR A 331 20.00 2.09 -39.82
C THR A 331 20.72 2.85 -40.93
N GLN A 332 20.85 4.17 -40.83
CA GLN A 332 21.60 4.96 -41.80
C GLN A 332 23.12 4.73 -41.75
N ARG A 333 23.69 4.38 -40.59
CA ARG A 333 25.14 4.12 -40.46
C ARG A 333 25.59 2.74 -40.94
N THR A 334 24.67 1.77 -41.10
CA THR A 334 25.00 0.45 -41.64
C THR A 334 24.90 0.38 -43.17
N VAL A 335 24.39 1.44 -43.81
CA VAL A 335 24.17 1.51 -45.26
C VAL A 335 25.19 2.43 -45.95
N SER A 336 26.02 3.14 -45.17
CA SER A 336 27.23 3.82 -45.66
C SER A 336 28.45 2.92 -45.50
#